data_AF-A0A2U1S1B1-F1
#
_entry.id   AF-A0A2U1S1B1-F1
#
_cell.length_a   1.000
_cell.length_b   1.000
_cell.length_c   1.000
_cell.angle_alpha   90.00
_cell.angle_beta   90.00
_cell.angle_gamma   90.00
#
_symmetry.space_group_name_H-M   'P 1'
#
loop_
_entity.id
_entity.type
_entity.pdbx_description
1 polymer ?
#
loop_
_entity_poly.entity_id
_entity_poly.type
_entity_poly.pdbx_seq_one_letter_code
_entity_poly.pdbx_strand_id
1 'polypeptide(L)'
;MHIRRTTVVLIVGPVVLVAGAAWMQWLAFGLPSIPMSPTSPTSVPQGFPAWLRVAHYVNLLFIVLLIRSGVQILMDHPRLYWNVHCTPGTEWLRLTPVVVPMDRVWTAKDDARYLTPWIGLPGRRHTVGMARHWDFLSVLVWLVNGAVYCALLFGAGQWLRIVPATWRIVPEAWAYFVRYATFHMPPEPDAFYRYNPLQQLTYFTVIFILGPFAIVTGPSMSPALTNRFEWYPKLPGNRWNVHINVGTMPGRLRGGAG
;
A
#
# COMPACT_ATOMS: atom_id res chain seq x y z
N MET A 1 8.57 -14.42 13.14
CA MET A 1 8.16 -13.06 12.75
C MET A 1 8.21 -12.20 14.01
N HIS A 2 8.95 -11.10 13.98
CA HIS A 2 9.06 -10.19 15.10
C HIS A 2 8.74 -8.78 14.62
N ILE A 3 7.66 -8.19 15.15
CA ILE A 3 7.25 -6.81 14.84
C ILE A 3 7.42 -6.00 16.12
N ARG A 4 8.01 -4.80 16.03
CA ARG A 4 8.07 -3.92 17.19
C ARG A 4 6.66 -3.55 17.63
N ARG A 5 6.38 -3.57 18.93
CA ARG A 5 5.06 -3.20 19.48
C ARG A 5 4.62 -1.81 19.01
N THR A 6 5.55 -0.86 18.96
CA THR A 6 5.30 0.50 18.46
C THR A 6 4.82 0.50 17.01
N THR A 7 5.41 -0.31 16.14
CA THR A 7 4.97 -0.48 14.74
C THR A 7 3.57 -1.07 14.67
N VAL A 8 3.25 -2.09 15.48
CA VAL A 8 1.91 -2.68 15.50
C VAL A 8 0.87 -1.64 15.91
N VAL A 9 1.16 -0.86 16.96
CA VAL A 9 0.26 0.21 17.42
C VAL A 9 0.08 1.29 16.35
N LEU A 10 1.14 1.69 15.64
CA LEU A 10 1.05 2.70 14.58
C LEU A 10 0.21 2.24 13.37
N ILE A 11 0.26 0.96 13.01
CA ILE A 11 -0.46 0.42 11.85
C ILE A 11 -1.90 0.03 12.22
N VAL A 12 -2.07 -0.71 13.31
CA VAL A 12 -3.37 -1.29 13.70
C VAL A 12 -4.17 -0.33 14.57
N GLY A 13 -3.51 0.54 15.34
CA GLY A 13 -4.13 1.47 16.27
C GLY A 13 -5.16 2.39 15.61
N PRO A 14 -4.86 3.08 14.48
CA PRO A 14 -5.85 3.91 13.81
C PRO A 14 -7.10 3.14 13.38
N VAL A 15 -6.94 1.93 12.86
CA VAL A 15 -8.07 1.08 12.43
C VAL A 15 -8.93 0.68 13.63
N VAL A 16 -8.30 0.20 14.71
CA VAL A 16 -8.99 -0.18 15.95
C VAL A 16 -9.66 1.02 16.60
N LEU A 17 -9.05 2.19 16.58
CA LEU A 17 -9.61 3.42 17.12
C LEU A 17 -10.86 3.84 16.35
N VAL A 18 -10.81 3.84 15.02
CA VAL A 18 -11.94 4.23 14.17
C VAL A 18 -13.09 3.21 14.30
N ALA A 19 -12.78 1.91 14.33
CA ALA A 19 -13.79 0.87 14.59
C ALA A 19 -14.39 0.97 16.00
N GLY A 20 -13.56 1.19 17.02
CA GLY A 20 -14.00 1.37 18.40
C GLY A 20 -14.88 2.60 18.58
N ALA A 21 -14.56 3.70 17.90
CA ALA A 21 -15.40 4.90 17.86
C ALA A 21 -16.77 4.64 17.21
N ALA A 22 -16.84 3.79 16.17
CA ALA A 22 -18.11 3.40 15.57
C ALA A 22 -18.99 2.58 16.53
N TRP A 23 -18.39 1.64 17.25
CA TRP A 23 -19.09 0.87 18.28
C TRP A 23 -19.54 1.74 19.45
N MET A 24 -18.69 2.66 19.92
CA MET A 24 -19.04 3.62 20.96
C MET A 24 -20.22 4.50 20.53
N GLN A 25 -20.19 5.03 19.30
CA GLN A 25 -21.30 5.80 18.73
C GLN A 25 -22.60 5.01 18.78
N TRP A 26 -22.58 3.75 18.33
CA TRP A 26 -23.76 2.90 18.29
C TRP A 26 -24.30 2.60 19.69
N LEU A 27 -23.43 2.25 20.63
CA LEU A 27 -23.83 1.90 21.99
C LEU A 27 -24.33 3.12 22.79
N ALA A 28 -23.75 4.30 22.58
CA ALA A 28 -24.10 5.50 23.33
C ALA A 28 -25.27 6.29 22.72
N PHE A 29 -25.36 6.37 21.38
CA PHE A 29 -26.29 7.26 20.67
C PHE A 29 -27.16 6.53 19.63
N GLY A 30 -26.99 5.22 19.47
CA GLY A 30 -27.68 4.46 18.43
C GLY A 30 -27.11 4.68 17.02
N LEU A 31 -27.85 4.23 16.01
CA LEU A 31 -27.42 4.34 14.63
C LEU A 31 -27.55 5.77 14.11
N PRO A 32 -26.49 6.35 13.51
CA PRO A 32 -26.57 7.68 12.92
C PRO A 32 -27.58 7.71 11.76
N SER A 33 -28.33 8.80 11.67
CA SER A 33 -29.29 9.03 10.59
C SER A 33 -28.57 9.21 9.26
N ILE A 34 -29.00 8.46 8.24
CA ILE A 34 -28.59 8.70 6.86
C ILE A 34 -29.65 9.61 6.24
N PRO A 35 -29.28 10.78 5.68
CA PRO A 35 -30.25 11.59 4.96
C PRO A 35 -30.81 10.77 3.80
N MET A 36 -32.14 10.73 3.65
CA MET A 36 -32.73 10.22 2.41
C MET A 36 -32.13 11.05 1.27
N SER A 37 -31.44 10.37 0.35
CA SER A 37 -30.52 10.95 -0.63
C SER A 37 -30.93 12.35 -1.11
N PRO A 38 -30.06 13.37 -1.07
CA PRO A 38 -30.33 14.58 -1.82
C PRO A 38 -30.43 14.21 -3.30
N THR A 39 -31.44 14.75 -3.97
CA THR A 39 -31.60 14.69 -5.42
C THR A 39 -30.33 15.24 -6.06
N SER A 40 -29.37 14.38 -6.44
CA SER A 40 -28.25 14.81 -7.27
C SER A 40 -28.81 15.45 -8.53
N PRO A 41 -28.21 16.54 -9.03
CA PRO A 41 -28.65 17.15 -10.27
C PRO A 41 -28.67 16.10 -11.37
N THR A 42 -29.68 16.17 -12.23
CA THR A 42 -29.98 15.27 -13.36
C THR A 42 -28.81 15.11 -14.36
N SER A 43 -27.70 15.82 -14.16
CA SER A 43 -26.51 15.90 -15.00
C SER A 43 -25.44 14.84 -14.73
N VAL A 44 -25.56 14.00 -13.70
CA VAL A 44 -24.58 12.93 -13.45
C VAL A 44 -24.80 11.77 -14.44
N PRO A 45 -23.79 11.34 -15.21
CA PRO A 45 -23.91 10.21 -16.13
C PRO A 45 -24.42 8.96 -15.40
N GLN A 46 -25.48 8.33 -15.91
CA GLN A 46 -26.07 7.14 -15.29
C GLN A 46 -25.31 5.87 -15.70
N GLY A 47 -25.09 4.98 -14.74
CA GLY A 47 -24.47 3.67 -14.95
C GLY A 47 -22.94 3.70 -15.12
N PHE A 48 -22.38 2.53 -15.44
CA PHE A 48 -20.95 2.33 -15.62
C PHE A 48 -20.62 1.98 -17.08
N PRO A 49 -19.94 2.89 -17.82
CA PRO A 49 -19.56 2.61 -19.19
C PRO A 49 -18.61 1.40 -19.27
N ALA A 50 -18.61 0.69 -20.40
CA ALA A 50 -17.83 -0.53 -20.58
C ALA A 50 -16.33 -0.28 -20.36
N TRP A 51 -15.79 0.83 -20.86
CA TRP A 51 -14.38 1.19 -20.66
C TRP A 51 -14.01 1.30 -19.17
N LEU A 52 -14.92 1.83 -18.35
CA LEU A 52 -14.68 2.03 -16.92
C LEU A 52 -14.63 0.67 -16.19
N ARG A 53 -15.52 -0.25 -16.58
CA ARG A 53 -15.53 -1.62 -16.07
C ARG A 53 -14.28 -2.41 -16.49
N VAL A 54 -13.90 -2.31 -17.76
CA VAL A 54 -12.69 -2.97 -18.29
C VAL A 54 -11.45 -2.42 -17.58
N ALA A 55 -11.29 -1.10 -17.50
CA ALA A 55 -10.16 -0.48 -16.81
C ALA A 55 -10.08 -0.88 -15.33
N HIS A 56 -11.22 -1.09 -14.66
CA HIS A 56 -11.27 -1.59 -13.30
C HIS A 56 -10.70 -3.01 -13.17
N TYR A 57 -11.11 -3.96 -14.03
CA TYR A 57 -10.59 -5.32 -13.99
C TYR A 57 -9.12 -5.41 -14.42
N VAL A 58 -8.71 -4.58 -15.37
CA VAL A 58 -7.29 -4.42 -15.74
C VAL A 58 -6.49 -3.91 -14.55
N ASN A 59 -6.98 -2.87 -13.85
CA ASN A 59 -6.35 -2.38 -12.63
C ASN A 59 -6.28 -3.46 -11.54
N LEU A 60 -7.35 -4.22 -11.32
CA LEU A 60 -7.38 -5.31 -10.36
C LEU A 60 -6.29 -6.34 -10.65
N LEU A 61 -6.18 -6.78 -11.92
CA LEU A 61 -5.15 -7.72 -12.35
C LEU A 61 -3.74 -7.19 -12.05
N PHE A 62 -3.43 -5.96 -12.44
CA PHE A 62 -2.09 -5.41 -12.27
C PHE A 62 -1.76 -5.08 -10.82
N ILE A 63 -2.72 -4.60 -10.01
CA ILE A 63 -2.52 -4.41 -8.58
C ILE A 63 -2.21 -5.75 -7.90
N VAL A 64 -2.91 -6.83 -8.26
CA VAL A 64 -2.60 -8.17 -7.72
C VAL A 64 -1.19 -8.61 -8.11
N LEU A 65 -0.78 -8.39 -9.37
CA LEU A 65 0.58 -8.72 -9.81
C LEU A 65 1.63 -7.89 -9.06
N LEU A 66 1.41 -6.58 -8.88
CA LEU A 66 2.27 -5.67 -8.14
C LEU A 66 2.41 -6.06 -6.66
N ILE A 67 1.31 -6.45 -6.02
CA ILE A 67 1.36 -6.94 -4.63
C ILE A 67 2.17 -8.22 -4.55
N ARG A 68 1.95 -9.19 -5.47
CA ARG A 68 2.67 -10.47 -5.46
C ARG A 68 4.15 -10.31 -5.78
N SER A 69 4.50 -9.46 -6.75
CA SER A 69 5.90 -9.14 -7.05
C SER A 69 6.56 -8.38 -5.91
N GLY A 70 5.89 -7.37 -5.35
CA GLY A 70 6.39 -6.59 -4.22
C GLY A 70 6.64 -7.44 -2.98
N VAL A 71 5.72 -8.34 -2.63
CA VAL A 71 5.91 -9.29 -1.52
C VAL A 71 7.08 -10.23 -1.79
N GLN A 72 7.27 -10.68 -3.03
CA GLN A 72 8.41 -11.52 -3.40
C GLN A 72 9.75 -10.76 -3.34
N ILE A 73 9.79 -9.49 -3.76
CA ILE A 73 10.96 -8.62 -3.60
C ILE A 73 11.26 -8.42 -2.11
N LEU A 74 10.23 -8.17 -1.31
CA LEU A 74 10.35 -8.02 0.14
C LEU A 74 10.88 -9.31 0.80
N MET A 75 10.50 -10.49 0.32
CA MET A 75 10.97 -11.75 0.91
C MET A 75 12.41 -12.11 0.56
N ASP A 76 13.03 -11.44 -0.41
CA ASP A 76 14.47 -11.59 -0.62
C ASP A 76 15.29 -10.85 0.45
N HIS A 77 14.70 -9.81 1.04
CA HIS A 77 15.23 -9.12 2.20
C HIS A 77 14.11 -8.84 3.22
N PRO A 78 13.71 -9.84 4.03
CA PRO A 78 12.52 -9.80 4.88
C PRO A 78 12.70 -8.95 6.15
N ARG A 79 13.40 -7.82 6.02
CA ARG A 79 13.78 -6.88 7.08
C ARG A 79 13.63 -5.46 6.58
N LEU A 80 12.87 -4.65 7.30
CA LEU A 80 12.71 -3.22 7.01
C LEU A 80 13.34 -2.36 8.09
N TYR A 81 13.99 -1.29 7.64
CA TYR A 81 14.76 -0.36 8.46
C TYR A 81 14.28 1.08 8.20
N TRP A 82 14.45 1.94 9.20
CA TRP A 82 14.17 3.39 9.06
C TRP A 82 15.40 4.18 8.61
N ASN A 83 16.60 3.62 8.79
CA ASN A 83 17.86 4.30 8.63
C ASN A 83 18.81 3.48 7.76
N VAL A 84 19.68 4.19 7.04
CA VAL A 84 20.70 3.63 6.14
C VAL A 84 21.81 2.92 6.90
N HIS A 85 22.19 3.45 8.07
CA HIS A 85 23.21 2.89 8.95
C HIS A 85 22.58 1.93 9.97
N CYS A 86 21.85 0.94 9.48
CA CYS A 86 21.17 -0.05 10.30
C CYS A 86 22.08 -1.23 10.65
N THR A 87 22.09 -1.63 11.92
CA THR A 87 22.72 -2.87 12.40
C THR A 87 21.66 -3.95 12.67
N PRO A 88 22.03 -5.25 12.67
CA PRO A 88 21.09 -6.31 13.03
C PRO A 88 20.43 -6.05 14.39
N GLY A 89 19.10 -6.15 14.48
CA GLY A 89 18.32 -5.77 15.67
C GLY A 89 17.65 -4.40 15.59
N THR A 90 18.09 -3.53 14.66
CA THR A 90 17.47 -2.21 14.44
C THR A 90 16.27 -2.24 13.50
N GLU A 91 15.87 -3.40 12.99
CA GLU A 91 14.69 -3.56 12.13
C GLU A 91 13.43 -3.09 12.85
N TRP A 92 12.58 -2.32 12.16
CA TRP A 92 11.24 -2.02 12.66
C TRP A 92 10.24 -3.14 12.32
N LEU A 93 10.48 -3.87 11.23
CA LEU A 93 9.74 -5.06 10.83
C LEU A 93 10.70 -6.19 10.43
N ARG A 94 10.53 -7.38 11.04
CA ARG A 94 11.26 -8.60 10.69
C ARG A 94 10.28 -9.74 10.37
N LEU A 95 10.22 -10.09 9.10
CA LEU A 95 9.32 -11.12 8.57
C LEU A 95 9.97 -12.53 8.53
N THR A 96 11.19 -12.65 9.02
CA THR A 96 11.92 -13.92 9.16
C THR A 96 12.11 -14.30 10.64
N PRO A 97 12.07 -15.59 11.00
CA PRO A 97 12.45 -16.04 12.35
C PRO A 97 13.97 -16.06 12.56
N VAL A 98 14.77 -15.98 11.48
CA VAL A 98 16.22 -16.13 11.57
C VAL A 98 16.86 -14.88 12.20
N VAL A 99 17.76 -15.10 13.15
CA VAL A 99 18.61 -14.06 13.74
C VAL A 99 19.91 -14.03 12.95
N VAL A 100 20.40 -12.83 12.62
CA VAL A 100 21.64 -12.68 11.87
C VAL A 100 22.80 -13.16 12.75
N PRO A 101 23.55 -14.19 12.33
CA PRO A 101 24.72 -14.67 13.05
C PRO A 101 25.83 -13.61 13.00
N MET A 102 26.49 -13.37 14.14
CA MET A 102 27.58 -12.36 14.27
C MET A 102 28.98 -12.99 14.16
N ASP A 103 29.05 -14.32 14.10
CA ASP A 103 30.26 -15.14 14.07
C ASP A 103 30.74 -15.48 12.65
N ARG A 104 29.93 -15.18 11.63
CA ARG A 104 30.27 -15.44 10.21
C ARG A 104 29.75 -14.34 9.30
N VAL A 105 30.29 -14.30 8.08
CA VAL A 105 29.74 -13.45 7.02
C VAL A 105 28.31 -13.89 6.72
N TRP A 106 27.38 -12.96 6.81
CA TRP A 106 25.96 -13.16 6.49
C TRP A 106 25.57 -12.23 5.36
N THR A 107 25.16 -12.81 4.23
CA THR A 107 24.81 -12.04 3.05
C THR A 107 23.29 -11.85 2.95
N ALA A 108 22.90 -10.88 2.12
CA ALA A 108 21.55 -10.67 1.66
C ALA A 108 20.80 -11.95 1.29
N LYS A 109 21.49 -12.78 0.49
CA LYS A 109 20.93 -13.99 -0.10
C LYS A 109 20.66 -15.08 0.95
N ASP A 110 21.40 -15.09 2.05
CA ASP A 110 21.21 -16.03 3.15
C ASP A 110 19.94 -15.72 3.97
N ASP A 111 19.44 -14.49 3.88
CA ASP A 111 18.23 -14.05 4.57
C ASP A 111 16.95 -14.27 3.76
N ALA A 112 17.08 -14.46 2.44
CA ALA A 112 15.97 -14.64 1.50
C ALA A 112 15.06 -15.82 1.87
N ARG A 113 13.76 -15.64 1.67
CA ARG A 113 12.72 -16.64 2.00
C ARG A 113 11.87 -16.98 0.80
N TYR A 114 11.63 -18.27 0.62
CA TYR A 114 10.72 -18.75 -0.41
C TYR A 114 9.27 -18.49 -0.01
N LEU A 115 8.50 -17.95 -0.94
CA LEU A 115 7.05 -17.86 -0.84
C LEU A 115 6.40 -19.07 -1.51
N THR A 116 5.22 -19.43 -1.02
CA THR A 116 4.38 -20.40 -1.71
C THR A 116 3.86 -19.78 -3.02
N PRO A 117 3.63 -20.59 -4.07
CA PRO A 117 3.08 -20.08 -5.35
C PRO A 117 1.71 -19.41 -5.24
N TRP A 118 1.00 -19.63 -4.13
CA TRP A 118 -0.27 -18.96 -3.81
C TRP A 118 -0.09 -17.48 -3.46
N ILE A 119 1.04 -17.14 -2.84
CA ILE A 119 1.34 -15.77 -2.37
C ILE A 119 2.34 -15.09 -3.33
N GLY A 120 3.40 -15.79 -3.72
CA GLY A 120 4.40 -15.31 -4.68
C GLY A 120 3.92 -15.38 -6.13
N LEU A 121 4.76 -14.97 -7.08
CA LEU A 121 4.46 -15.02 -8.51
C LEU A 121 4.42 -16.47 -9.04
N PRO A 122 3.72 -16.72 -10.17
CA PRO A 122 3.78 -18.00 -10.85
C PRO A 122 5.20 -18.27 -11.37
N GLY A 123 5.89 -19.19 -10.70
CA GLY A 123 7.26 -19.58 -11.04
C GLY A 123 7.90 -20.25 -9.83
N ARG A 124 8.14 -21.57 -9.90
CA ARG A 124 8.66 -22.37 -8.77
C ARG A 124 10.06 -21.95 -8.28
N ARG A 125 10.72 -21.01 -8.95
CA ARG A 125 12.04 -20.50 -8.60
C ARG A 125 11.90 -19.10 -7.99
N HIS A 126 12.10 -19.00 -6.68
CA HIS A 126 12.21 -17.70 -6.02
C HIS A 126 13.49 -17.00 -6.49
N THR A 127 13.33 -16.02 -7.37
CA THR A 127 14.45 -15.19 -7.83
C THR A 127 14.02 -13.73 -7.79
N VAL A 128 14.88 -12.88 -7.24
CA VAL A 128 14.67 -11.42 -7.23
C VAL A 128 14.56 -10.87 -8.63
N GLY A 129 15.41 -11.37 -9.54
CA GLY A 129 15.46 -10.93 -10.92
C GLY A 129 14.09 -11.03 -11.58
N MET A 130 13.44 -12.20 -11.48
CA MET A 130 12.11 -12.38 -12.05
C MET A 130 11.05 -11.53 -11.34
N ALA A 131 11.11 -11.42 -10.01
CA ALA A 131 10.16 -10.60 -9.26
C ALA A 131 10.21 -9.13 -9.71
N ARG A 132 11.42 -8.57 -9.86
CA ARG A 132 11.62 -7.20 -10.36
C ARG A 132 11.11 -7.02 -11.79
N HIS A 133 11.35 -7.97 -12.69
CA HIS A 133 10.84 -7.87 -14.07
C HIS A 133 9.30 -7.83 -14.10
N TRP A 134 8.64 -8.71 -13.34
CA TRP A 134 7.19 -8.72 -13.22
C TRP A 134 6.64 -7.43 -12.59
N ASP A 135 7.34 -6.90 -11.58
CA ASP A 135 7.00 -5.63 -10.94
C ASP A 135 7.07 -4.48 -11.94
N PHE A 136 8.21 -4.29 -12.59
CA PHE A 136 8.41 -3.21 -13.57
C PHE A 136 7.43 -3.29 -14.75
N LEU A 137 7.23 -4.49 -15.31
CA LEU A 137 6.25 -4.70 -16.38
C LEU A 137 4.84 -4.30 -15.92
N SER A 138 4.44 -4.73 -14.72
CA SER A 138 3.12 -4.44 -14.17
C SER A 138 2.94 -2.95 -13.89
N VAL A 139 3.95 -2.27 -13.35
CA VAL A 139 3.91 -0.81 -13.14
C VAL A 139 3.73 -0.07 -14.46
N LEU A 140 4.46 -0.44 -15.52
CA LEU A 140 4.35 0.21 -16.83
C LEU A 140 2.94 0.12 -17.40
N VAL A 141 2.36 -1.09 -17.41
CA VAL A 141 1.00 -1.27 -17.94
C VAL A 141 -0.04 -0.61 -17.02
N TRP A 142 0.14 -0.68 -15.70
CA TRP A 142 -0.73 -0.02 -14.73
C TRP A 142 -0.71 1.51 -14.90
N LEU A 143 0.46 2.11 -15.14
CA LEU A 143 0.61 3.54 -15.42
C LEU A 143 -0.10 3.96 -16.72
N VAL A 144 0.09 3.20 -17.80
CA VAL A 144 -0.58 3.47 -19.08
C VAL A 144 -2.09 3.34 -18.92
N ASN A 145 -2.58 2.27 -18.28
CA ASN A 145 -3.99 2.09 -17.99
C ASN A 145 -4.55 3.22 -17.10
N GLY A 146 -3.79 3.64 -16.08
CA GLY A 146 -4.14 4.76 -15.22
C GLY A 146 -4.22 6.10 -15.97
N ALA A 147 -3.30 6.36 -16.89
CA ALA A 147 -3.33 7.56 -17.73
C ALA A 147 -4.55 7.58 -18.66
N VAL A 148 -4.83 6.46 -19.34
CA VAL A 148 -6.04 6.30 -20.17
C VAL A 148 -7.31 6.43 -19.33
N TYR A 149 -7.33 5.79 -18.15
CA TYR A 149 -8.43 5.89 -17.20
C TYR A 149 -8.69 7.35 -16.82
N CYS A 150 -7.67 8.09 -16.39
CA CYS A 150 -7.81 9.50 -16.03
C CYS A 150 -8.29 10.35 -17.21
N ALA A 151 -7.73 10.16 -18.41
CA ALA A 151 -8.16 10.90 -19.60
C ALA A 151 -9.65 10.66 -19.92
N LEU A 152 -10.11 9.41 -19.90
CA LEU A 152 -11.51 9.07 -20.13
C LEU A 152 -12.42 9.52 -18.98
N LEU A 153 -11.93 9.46 -17.74
CA LEU A 153 -12.65 9.88 -16.55
C LEU A 153 -12.98 11.38 -16.60
N PHE A 154 -11.98 12.20 -16.96
CA PHE A 154 -12.18 13.64 -17.14
C PHE A 154 -12.97 13.95 -18.41
N GLY A 155 -12.61 13.33 -19.54
CA GLY A 155 -13.25 13.59 -20.84
C GLY A 155 -14.74 13.20 -20.89
N ALA A 156 -15.14 12.14 -20.21
CA ALA A 156 -16.53 11.67 -20.17
C ALA A 156 -17.35 12.24 -18.99
N GLY A 157 -16.84 13.26 -18.28
CA GLY A 157 -17.51 13.85 -17.10
C GLY A 157 -17.70 12.87 -15.94
N GLN A 158 -16.99 11.74 -16.00
CA GLN A 158 -17.14 10.58 -15.14
C GLN A 158 -16.41 10.78 -13.80
N TRP A 159 -15.65 11.86 -13.65
CA TRP A 159 -15.02 12.29 -12.40
C TRP A 159 -16.02 12.92 -11.40
N LEU A 160 -17.14 13.48 -11.89
CA LEU A 160 -18.15 14.17 -11.07
C LEU A 160 -18.83 13.26 -10.03
N ARG A 161 -18.81 11.94 -10.24
CA ARG A 161 -19.33 10.94 -9.30
C ARG A 161 -18.36 10.57 -8.17
N ILE A 162 -17.06 10.81 -8.35
CA ILE A 162 -16.04 10.42 -7.37
C ILE A 162 -15.48 11.62 -6.61
N VAL A 163 -15.48 12.83 -7.20
CA VAL A 163 -15.01 14.03 -6.51
C VAL A 163 -16.09 14.56 -5.58
N PRO A 164 -15.83 14.69 -4.27
CA PRO A 164 -16.79 15.28 -3.35
C PRO A 164 -17.04 16.76 -3.67
N ALA A 165 -18.31 17.13 -3.84
CA ALA A 165 -18.68 18.52 -4.08
C ALA A 165 -18.88 19.33 -2.78
N THR A 166 -19.12 18.64 -1.64
CA THR A 166 -19.40 19.29 -0.36
C THR A 166 -18.74 18.55 0.81
N TRP A 167 -18.47 19.28 1.89
CA TRP A 167 -17.92 18.72 3.13
C TRP A 167 -18.90 17.82 3.91
N ARG A 168 -20.20 17.83 3.56
CA ARG A 168 -21.21 16.96 4.15
C ARG A 168 -20.94 15.48 3.92
N ILE A 169 -20.16 15.16 2.89
CA ILE A 169 -19.77 13.77 2.59
C ILE A 169 -19.07 13.09 3.77
N VAL A 170 -18.34 13.84 4.60
CA VAL A 170 -17.54 13.28 5.71
C VAL A 170 -18.44 12.73 6.82
N PRO A 171 -19.36 13.52 7.42
CA PRO A 171 -20.29 12.98 8.41
C PRO A 171 -21.25 11.94 7.82
N GLU A 172 -21.62 12.06 6.54
CA GLU A 172 -22.45 11.06 5.86
C GLU A 172 -21.69 9.73 5.66
N ALA A 173 -20.41 9.78 5.27
CA ALA A 173 -19.55 8.60 5.17
C ALA A 173 -19.31 7.95 6.54
N TRP A 174 -19.19 8.74 7.62
CA TRP A 174 -19.16 8.23 8.98
C TRP A 174 -20.44 7.46 9.32
N ALA A 175 -21.61 7.98 8.95
CA ALA A 175 -22.87 7.30 9.20
C ALA A 175 -22.97 5.93 8.49
N TYR A 176 -22.50 5.85 7.24
CA TYR A 176 -22.37 4.59 6.51
C TYR A 176 -21.31 3.66 7.15
N PHE A 177 -20.16 4.20 7.57
CA PHE A 177 -19.10 3.45 8.22
C PHE A 177 -19.58 2.79 9.51
N VAL A 178 -20.28 3.53 10.39
CA VAL A 178 -20.83 3.00 11.64
C VAL A 178 -21.74 1.81 11.39
N ARG A 179 -22.61 1.90 10.37
CA ARG A 179 -23.52 0.82 9.99
C ARG A 179 -22.77 -0.42 9.52
N TYR A 180 -21.83 -0.28 8.60
CA TYR A 180 -21.01 -1.42 8.15
C TYR A 180 -20.17 -2.01 9.29
N ALA A 181 -19.56 -1.18 10.14
CA ALA A 181 -18.72 -1.61 11.26
C ALA A 181 -19.51 -2.30 12.40
N THR A 182 -20.81 -2.03 12.51
CA THR A 182 -21.73 -2.65 13.47
C THR A 182 -22.65 -3.69 12.83
N PHE A 183 -22.36 -4.10 11.59
CA PHE A 183 -23.11 -5.13 10.85
C PHE A 183 -24.59 -4.80 10.57
N HIS A 184 -24.94 -3.52 10.51
CA HIS A 184 -26.25 -3.06 10.05
C HIS A 184 -26.17 -2.69 8.57
N MET A 185 -26.88 -3.40 7.70
CA MET A 185 -26.86 -3.09 6.27
C MET A 185 -27.57 -1.75 6.00
N PRO A 186 -26.87 -0.74 5.44
CA PRO A 186 -27.52 0.51 5.07
C PRO A 186 -28.40 0.31 3.83
N PRO A 187 -29.44 1.13 3.65
CA PRO A 187 -30.12 1.22 2.36
C PRO A 187 -29.11 1.75 1.33
N GLU A 188 -28.73 0.90 0.38
CA GLU A 188 -27.81 1.29 -0.68
C GLU A 188 -28.58 2.04 -1.77
N PRO A 189 -28.14 3.24 -2.19
CA PRO A 189 -28.63 3.80 -3.44
C PRO A 189 -28.27 2.80 -4.55
N ASP A 190 -29.16 2.59 -5.52
CA ASP A 190 -29.04 1.54 -6.54
C ASP A 190 -27.57 1.33 -6.96
N ALA A 191 -26.98 0.20 -6.54
CA ALA A 191 -25.53 -0.04 -6.56
C ALA A 191 -24.92 0.03 -7.97
N PHE A 192 -25.76 -0.10 -9.00
CA PHE A 192 -25.39 0.01 -10.40
C PHE A 192 -25.26 1.45 -10.91
N TYR A 193 -25.76 2.43 -10.18
CA TYR A 193 -25.87 3.82 -10.65
C TYR A 193 -25.13 4.83 -9.78
N ARG A 194 -24.95 4.58 -8.48
CA ARG A 194 -24.38 5.57 -7.55
C ARG A 194 -23.49 4.93 -6.49
N TYR A 195 -22.48 5.69 -6.07
CA TYR A 195 -21.67 5.36 -4.91
C TYR A 195 -22.30 5.97 -3.66
N ASN A 196 -22.28 5.23 -2.56
CA ASN A 196 -22.55 5.82 -1.25
C ASN A 196 -21.38 6.75 -0.84
N PRO A 197 -21.58 7.68 0.13
CA PRO A 197 -20.55 8.62 0.56
C PRO A 197 -19.22 7.96 0.97
N LEU A 198 -19.28 6.80 1.64
CA LEU A 198 -18.10 6.05 2.07
C LEU A 198 -17.30 5.49 0.88
N GLN A 199 -17.99 4.91 -0.10
CA GLN A 199 -17.41 4.44 -1.35
C GLN A 199 -16.81 5.60 -2.14
N GLN A 200 -17.53 6.71 -2.28
CA GLN A 200 -17.05 7.90 -3.00
C GLN A 200 -15.74 8.43 -2.41
N LEU A 201 -15.66 8.59 -1.09
CA LEU A 201 -14.41 8.98 -0.41
C LEU A 201 -13.29 7.95 -0.62
N THR A 202 -13.62 6.67 -0.60
CA THR A 202 -12.65 5.60 -0.85
C THR A 202 -12.08 5.69 -2.26
N TYR A 203 -12.94 5.80 -3.29
CA TYR A 203 -12.50 5.95 -4.68
C TYR A 203 -11.70 7.23 -4.89
N PHE A 204 -12.15 8.36 -4.33
CA PHE A 204 -11.41 9.61 -4.39
C PHE A 204 -10.01 9.46 -3.82
N THR A 205 -9.90 8.86 -2.63
CA THR A 205 -8.62 8.65 -1.94
C THR A 205 -7.71 7.72 -2.74
N VAL A 206 -8.22 6.60 -3.23
CA VAL A 206 -7.43 5.63 -3.99
C VAL A 206 -6.91 6.24 -5.30
N ILE A 207 -7.78 6.95 -6.05
CA ILE A 207 -7.46 7.44 -7.39
C ILE A 207 -6.60 8.71 -7.35
N PHE A 208 -6.94 9.67 -6.48
CA PHE A 208 -6.31 11.00 -6.49
C PHE A 208 -5.25 11.21 -5.41
N ILE A 209 -5.16 10.32 -4.43
CA ILE A 209 -4.17 10.43 -3.35
C ILE A 209 -3.20 9.25 -3.43
N LEU A 210 -3.68 8.02 -3.21
CA LEU A 210 -2.82 6.84 -3.12
C LEU A 210 -2.14 6.49 -4.44
N GLY A 211 -2.87 6.56 -5.57
CA GLY A 211 -2.30 6.33 -6.90
C GLY A 211 -1.13 7.25 -7.20
N PRO A 212 -1.31 8.58 -7.21
CA PRO A 212 -0.22 9.54 -7.42
C PRO A 212 0.91 9.39 -6.40
N PHE A 213 0.57 9.14 -5.13
CA PHE A 213 1.58 8.88 -4.10
C PHE A 213 2.44 7.65 -4.42
N ALA A 214 1.84 6.54 -4.88
CA ALA A 214 2.57 5.36 -5.30
C ALA A 214 3.48 5.64 -6.52
N ILE A 215 3.00 6.47 -7.46
CA ILE A 215 3.76 6.88 -8.66
C ILE A 215 4.98 7.73 -8.28
N VAL A 216 4.83 8.63 -7.31
CA VAL A 216 5.92 9.49 -6.83
C VAL A 216 6.89 8.72 -5.93
N THR A 217 6.42 7.76 -5.15
CA THR A 217 7.29 7.03 -4.21
C THR A 217 8.05 5.90 -4.90
N GLY A 218 7.48 5.22 -5.89
CA GLY A 218 8.12 4.08 -6.58
C GLY A 218 9.54 4.37 -7.11
N PRO A 219 9.77 5.46 -7.85
CA PRO A 219 11.09 5.75 -8.42
C PRO A 219 12.17 6.07 -7.36
N SER A 220 11.78 6.42 -6.14
CA SER A 220 12.71 6.69 -5.03
C SER A 220 13.47 5.44 -4.57
N MET A 221 13.00 4.25 -4.94
CA MET A 221 13.62 2.97 -4.64
C MET A 221 14.55 2.47 -5.75
N SER A 222 14.73 3.22 -6.84
CA SER A 222 15.55 2.84 -8.00
C SER A 222 16.99 3.37 -7.91
N PRO A 223 18.03 2.51 -7.87
CA PRO A 223 19.43 2.94 -7.85
C PRO A 223 19.81 3.84 -9.03
N ALA A 224 19.27 3.56 -10.23
CA ALA A 224 19.56 4.33 -11.43
C ALA A 224 19.03 5.78 -11.36
N LEU A 225 17.85 5.97 -10.75
CA LEU A 225 17.25 7.29 -10.62
C LEU A 225 17.82 8.07 -9.44
N THR A 226 18.05 7.40 -8.32
CA THR A 226 18.64 8.00 -7.11
C THR A 226 20.08 8.46 -7.33
N ASN A 227 20.85 7.80 -8.19
CA ASN A 227 22.19 8.25 -8.60
C ASN A 227 22.16 9.43 -9.59
N ARG A 228 21.07 9.61 -10.35
CA ARG A 228 20.92 10.71 -11.32
C ARG A 228 20.33 11.97 -10.68
N PHE A 229 19.41 11.81 -9.73
CA PHE A 229 18.71 12.90 -9.04
C PHE A 229 18.89 12.76 -7.53
N GLU A 230 19.99 13.30 -6.99
CA GLU A 230 20.35 13.13 -5.57
C GLU A 230 19.37 13.77 -4.56
N TRP A 231 18.50 14.68 -5.02
CA TRP A 231 17.48 15.34 -4.19
C TRP A 231 16.22 14.48 -4.00
N TYR A 232 15.89 13.66 -4.99
CA TYR A 232 14.64 12.88 -5.03
C TYR A 232 14.52 11.82 -3.91
N PRO A 233 15.59 11.10 -3.52
CA PRO A 233 15.56 10.14 -2.41
C PRO A 233 15.42 10.79 -1.04
N LYS A 234 15.60 12.12 -0.94
CA LYS A 234 15.48 12.86 0.32
C LYS A 234 14.04 13.28 0.63
N LEU A 235 13.14 13.21 -0.35
CA LEU A 235 11.71 13.55 -0.20
C LEU A 235 10.94 12.62 0.74
N PRO A 236 11.06 11.27 0.66
CA PRO A 236 10.34 10.37 1.57
C PRO A 236 11.02 10.15 2.95
N GLY A 237 11.95 11.02 3.37
CA GLY A 237 12.78 10.75 4.54
C GLY A 237 13.80 9.63 4.27
N ASN A 238 14.86 9.58 5.07
CA ASN A 238 16.09 8.80 4.82
C ASN A 238 15.91 7.40 4.19
N ARG A 239 16.83 7.08 3.26
CA ARG A 239 16.80 5.92 2.33
C ARG A 239 16.28 4.60 2.93
N TRP A 240 15.38 3.95 2.20
CA TRP A 240 14.99 2.54 2.36
C TRP A 240 16.03 1.59 1.74
N ASN A 241 17.29 1.66 2.15
CA ASN A 241 18.35 0.82 1.59
C ASN A 241 18.71 -0.32 2.53
N VAL A 242 18.73 -1.55 2.00
CA VAL A 242 19.23 -2.74 2.69
C VAL A 242 20.74 -2.85 2.44
N HIS A 243 21.54 -2.16 3.25
CA HIS A 243 22.97 -2.44 3.34
C HIS A 243 23.30 -2.64 4.81
N ILE A 244 23.33 -3.91 5.25
CA ILE A 244 23.82 -4.23 6.60
C ILE A 244 25.33 -4.06 6.54
N ASN A 245 25.84 -3.03 7.22
CA ASN A 245 27.27 -2.86 7.39
C ASN A 245 27.74 -3.89 8.42
N VAL A 246 28.08 -5.09 7.96
CA VAL A 246 28.81 -6.05 8.79
C VAL A 246 30.27 -5.59 8.80
N GLY A 247 30.55 -4.61 9.66
CA GLY A 247 31.88 -4.08 9.85
C GLY A 247 32.87 -5.20 10.14
N THR A 248 33.98 -5.17 9.41
CA THR A 248 35.19 -5.95 9.63
C THR A 248 35.59 -5.92 11.11
N MET A 249 35.82 -7.10 11.68
CA MET A 249 36.35 -7.27 13.04
C MET A 249 37.62 -6.43 13.24
N PRO A 250 37.78 -5.68 14.36
CA PRO A 250 39.07 -5.13 14.73
C PRO A 250 40.00 -6.30 15.11
N GLY A 251 41.18 -6.29 14.51
CA GLY A 251 42.08 -7.43 14.40
C GLY A 251 42.45 -8.13 15.71
N ARG A 252 42.50 -9.46 15.65
CA ARG A 252 43.25 -10.30 16.58
C ARG A 252 44.46 -10.89 15.86
N LEU A 253 45.47 -10.05 15.60
CA LEU A 253 46.83 -10.48 15.22
C LEU A 253 47.86 -9.59 15.94
N ARG A 254 48.26 -10.04 17.13
CA ARG A 254 49.49 -9.72 17.89
C ARG A 254 49.29 -10.41 19.25
N GLY A 255 50.17 -11.23 19.80
CA GLY A 255 51.52 -11.69 19.50
C GLY A 255 51.93 -12.53 20.70
N GLY A 256 52.72 -13.59 20.49
CA GLY A 256 53.14 -14.50 21.54
C GLY A 256 54.21 -15.45 21.05
N ALA A 257 55.29 -14.88 20.52
CA ALA A 257 56.60 -15.51 20.47
C ALA A 257 57.47 -14.75 21.49
N GLY A 258 58.05 -15.48 22.42
CA GLY A 258 58.84 -15.01 23.56
C GLY A 258 58.94 -16.13 24.57
#